data_AF-W1VTI0-F1
#
_entry.id   AF-W1VTI0-F1
#
_cell.length_a   1.000
_cell.length_b   1.000
_cell.length_c   1.000
_cell.angle_alpha   90.00
_cell.angle_beta   90.00
_cell.angle_gamma   90.00
#
_symmetry.space_group_name_H-M   'P 1'
#
loop_
_entity.id
_entity.type
_entity.pdbx_description
1 polymer ?
#
loop_
_entity_poly.entity_id
_entity_poly.type
_entity_poly.pdbx_seq_one_letter_code
_entity_poly.pdbx_strand_id
1 'polypeptide(L)'
;MLSGVSPHQSPRQRFARSVVYAIVLLTVIGMVVAMAGSAFGQERRRTPVVVLATTALSWASVSQGEDKASQDLLSLAASGSPANLVPRTAGTCEADAWLSLGAGARTRATEPGSPCSWPSGWDQAAHASGEAGYAAEPGALADALSSAGLTTAAVGPGAELALTTSSGKSPHSAGSLTELGELAELTIVDATR
;
A
#
# COMPACT_ATOMS: atom_id res chain seq x y z
N MET A 1 -42.06 -11.79 -72.84
CA MET A 1 -41.13 -12.31 -71.82
C MET A 1 -40.84 -11.20 -70.82
N LEU A 2 -41.18 -11.42 -69.55
CA LEU A 2 -40.56 -10.93 -68.30
C LEU A 2 -41.63 -10.71 -67.24
N SER A 3 -41.92 -11.80 -66.53
CA SER A 3 -42.62 -11.82 -65.25
C SER A 3 -41.78 -11.10 -64.20
N GLY A 4 -42.40 -10.22 -63.40
CA GLY A 4 -41.79 -9.61 -62.23
C GLY A 4 -42.76 -9.66 -61.05
N VAL A 5 -42.64 -10.72 -60.26
CA VAL A 5 -43.44 -11.03 -59.07
C VAL A 5 -43.26 -9.94 -58.01
N SER A 6 -44.35 -9.29 -57.61
CA SER A 6 -44.39 -8.47 -56.39
C SER A 6 -44.34 -9.38 -55.16
N PRO A 7 -43.37 -9.22 -54.23
CA PRO A 7 -43.32 -10.04 -53.04
C PRO A 7 -44.34 -9.53 -52.02
N HIS A 8 -45.40 -10.31 -51.80
CA HIS A 8 -46.25 -10.16 -50.62
C HIS A 8 -45.41 -10.50 -49.37
N GLN A 9 -44.78 -9.50 -48.76
CA GLN A 9 -44.20 -9.67 -47.42
C GLN A 9 -45.35 -9.75 -46.41
N SER A 10 -45.68 -10.98 -46.01
CA SER A 10 -46.73 -11.22 -45.04
C SER A 10 -46.36 -10.64 -43.66
N PRO A 11 -47.33 -10.13 -42.88
CA PRO A 11 -47.10 -9.59 -41.53
C PRO A 11 -46.44 -10.60 -40.59
N ARG A 12 -46.61 -11.90 -40.85
CA ARG A 12 -45.91 -13.01 -40.18
C ARG A 12 -44.38 -12.96 -40.33
N GLN A 13 -43.85 -12.56 -41.49
CA GLN A 13 -42.40 -12.44 -41.70
C GLN A 13 -41.79 -11.26 -40.94
N ARG A 14 -42.55 -10.16 -40.77
CA ARG A 14 -42.10 -9.00 -40.00
C ARG A 14 -42.04 -9.33 -38.50
N PHE A 15 -43.05 -10.05 -38.00
CA PHE A 15 -43.06 -10.55 -36.62
C PHE A 15 -41.92 -11.53 -36.36
N ALA A 16 -41.69 -12.49 -37.26
CA ALA A 16 -40.59 -13.45 -37.14
C ALA A 16 -39.22 -12.76 -37.12
N ARG A 17 -39.01 -11.75 -37.97
CA ARG A 17 -37.76 -10.95 -37.98
C ARG A 17 -37.56 -10.18 -36.68
N SER A 18 -38.58 -9.52 -36.16
CA SER A 18 -38.51 -8.80 -34.89
C SER A 18 -38.18 -9.73 -33.72
N VAL A 19 -38.78 -10.92 -33.69
CA VAL A 19 -38.49 -11.94 -32.66
C VAL A 19 -37.04 -12.43 -32.76
N VAL A 20 -36.55 -12.71 -33.97
CA VAL A 20 -35.15 -13.12 -34.16
C VAL A 20 -34.18 -12.02 -33.73
N TYR A 21 -34.44 -10.75 -34.10
CA TYR A 21 -33.60 -9.64 -33.65
C TYR A 21 -33.63 -9.46 -32.14
N ALA A 22 -34.79 -9.62 -31.50
CA ALA A 22 -34.90 -9.55 -30.04
C ALA A 22 -34.12 -10.68 -29.35
N ILE A 23 -34.18 -11.92 -29.87
CA ILE A 23 -33.42 -13.05 -29.34
C ILE A 23 -31.92 -12.81 -29.50
N VAL A 24 -31.46 -12.40 -30.69
CA VAL A 24 -30.04 -12.10 -30.95
C VAL A 24 -29.54 -10.99 -30.03
N LEU A 25 -30.31 -9.91 -29.88
CA LEU A 25 -29.97 -8.82 -28.99
C LEU A 25 -29.86 -9.27 -27.53
N LEU A 26 -30.82 -10.07 -27.05
CA LEU A 26 -30.79 -10.62 -25.69
C LEU A 26 -29.59 -11.54 -25.46
N THR A 27 -29.23 -12.39 -26.43
CA THR A 27 -28.03 -13.22 -26.32
C THR A 27 -26.73 -12.41 -26.30
N VAL A 28 -26.63 -11.36 -27.12
CA VAL A 28 -25.45 -10.48 -27.13
C VAL A 28 -25.34 -9.71 -25.80
N ILE A 29 -26.45 -9.18 -25.28
CA ILE A 29 -26.47 -8.52 -23.96
C ILE A 29 -26.08 -9.50 -22.86
N GLY A 30 -26.62 -10.72 -22.87
CA GLY A 30 -26.27 -11.76 -21.90
C GLY A 30 -24.78 -12.10 -21.92
N MET A 31 -24.17 -12.19 -23.11
CA MET A 31 -22.72 -12.40 -23.25
C MET A 31 -21.91 -11.23 -22.71
N VAL A 32 -22.31 -9.98 -22.99
CA VAL A 32 -21.62 -8.78 -22.49
C VAL A 32 -21.73 -8.68 -20.97
N VAL A 33 -22.90 -8.98 -20.40
CA VAL A 33 -23.12 -8.98 -18.95
C VAL A 33 -22.35 -10.11 -18.26
N ALA A 34 -22.25 -11.29 -18.87
CA ALA A 34 -21.45 -12.39 -18.32
C ALA A 34 -19.95 -12.08 -18.34
N MET A 35 -19.43 -11.47 -19.42
CA MET A 35 -18.03 -11.04 -19.53
C MET A 35 -17.70 -9.91 -18.55
N ALA A 36 -18.63 -8.96 -18.35
CA ALA A 36 -18.49 -7.89 -17.37
C ALA A 36 -18.67 -8.37 -15.92
N GLY A 37 -19.53 -9.37 -15.68
CA GLY A 37 -19.82 -9.95 -14.37
C GLY A 37 -18.62 -10.62 -13.71
N SER A 38 -17.72 -11.21 -14.51
CA SER A 38 -16.45 -11.76 -14.03
C SER A 38 -15.38 -10.70 -13.71
N ALA A 39 -15.57 -9.44 -14.11
CA ALA A 39 -14.66 -8.33 -13.80
C ALA A 39 -15.02 -7.61 -12.49
N PHE A 40 -16.23 -7.80 -11.95
CA PHE A 40 -16.54 -7.52 -10.54
C PHE A 40 -16.01 -8.67 -9.68
N GLY A 41 -14.72 -8.98 -9.87
CA GLY A 41 -14.01 -9.99 -9.13
C GLY A 41 -14.11 -9.67 -7.66
N GLN A 42 -14.35 -10.71 -6.86
CA GLN A 42 -14.22 -10.69 -5.41
C GLN A 42 -13.03 -9.79 -5.02
N GLU A 43 -13.31 -8.68 -4.35
CA GLU A 43 -12.29 -8.04 -3.54
C GLU A 43 -11.83 -9.10 -2.55
N ARG A 44 -10.70 -9.77 -2.85
CA ARG A 44 -9.94 -10.42 -1.80
C ARG A 44 -9.51 -9.29 -0.90
N ARG A 45 -10.27 -9.06 0.17
CA ARG A 45 -9.88 -8.17 1.26
C ARG A 45 -8.53 -8.68 1.75
N ARG A 46 -7.45 -8.03 1.32
CA ARG A 46 -6.09 -8.42 1.69
C ARG A 46 -5.97 -8.20 3.19
N THR A 47 -5.26 -9.10 3.87
CA THR A 47 -5.00 -8.95 5.30
C THR A 47 -4.16 -7.69 5.50
N PRO A 48 -4.63 -6.69 6.26
CA PRO A 48 -3.85 -5.50 6.55
C PRO A 48 -2.53 -5.85 7.22
N VAL A 49 -1.47 -5.15 6.84
CA VAL A 49 -0.15 -5.24 7.48
C VAL A 49 0.05 -4.01 8.34
N VAL A 50 0.40 -4.22 9.62
CA VAL A 50 0.74 -3.13 10.53
C VAL A 50 2.21 -3.26 10.92
N VAL A 51 2.97 -2.19 10.70
CA VAL A 51 4.37 -2.07 11.13
C VAL A 51 4.40 -1.14 12.34
N LEU A 52 4.71 -1.70 13.51
CA LEU A 52 4.94 -0.95 14.73
C LEU A 52 6.45 -0.77 14.90
N ALA A 53 6.94 0.46 14.80
CA ALA A 53 8.35 0.76 15.06
C ALA A 53 8.49 1.48 16.40
N THR A 54 9.53 1.10 17.14
CA THR A 54 9.88 1.68 18.44
C THR A 54 11.35 2.05 18.45
N THR A 55 11.73 2.98 19.33
CA THR A 55 13.12 3.35 19.58
C THR A 55 13.56 2.83 20.93
N ALA A 56 14.83 2.48 21.03
CA ALA A 56 15.46 2.04 22.28
C ALA A 56 14.79 0.82 22.95
N LEU A 57 13.95 0.07 22.24
CA LEU A 57 13.39 -1.18 22.74
C LEU A 57 14.47 -2.25 22.71
N SER A 58 14.82 -2.78 23.89
CA SER A 58 15.75 -3.89 24.02
C SER A 58 15.00 -5.18 24.35
N TRP A 59 15.61 -6.33 24.03
CA TRP A 59 15.07 -7.62 24.47
C TRP A 59 14.93 -7.68 25.99
N ALA A 60 15.88 -7.12 26.74
CA ALA A 60 15.80 -7.06 28.19
C ALA A 60 14.57 -6.27 28.67
N SER A 61 14.27 -5.15 28.02
CA SER A 61 13.09 -4.32 28.32
C SER A 61 11.78 -5.09 28.15
N VAL A 62 11.67 -5.92 27.11
CA VAL A 62 10.47 -6.72 26.85
C VAL A 62 10.41 -7.96 27.74
N SER A 63 11.51 -8.70 27.90
CA SER A 63 11.51 -9.98 28.64
C SER A 63 11.41 -9.82 30.16
N GLN A 64 11.85 -8.67 30.69
CA GLN A 64 11.80 -8.36 32.12
C GLN A 64 10.68 -7.36 32.47
N GLY A 65 9.99 -6.84 31.46
CA GLY A 65 8.88 -5.92 31.66
C GLY A 65 7.67 -6.63 32.27
N GLU A 66 7.16 -6.09 33.37
CA GLU A 66 5.99 -6.63 34.08
C GLU A 66 4.69 -5.97 33.63
N ASP A 67 4.76 -4.90 32.84
CA ASP A 67 3.62 -4.16 32.33
C ASP A 67 2.85 -4.93 31.24
N LYS A 68 1.61 -4.49 30.99
CA LYS A 68 0.73 -5.14 30.01
C LYS A 68 1.27 -5.09 28.57
N ALA A 69 1.96 -4.02 28.17
CA ALA A 69 2.49 -3.92 26.81
C ALA A 69 3.62 -4.93 26.56
N SER A 70 4.51 -5.11 27.55
CA SER A 70 5.55 -6.14 27.52
C SER A 70 4.94 -7.55 27.43
N GLN A 71 3.90 -7.83 28.22
CA GLN A 71 3.17 -9.10 28.16
C GLN A 71 2.47 -9.33 26.81
N ASP A 72 1.81 -8.30 26.27
CA ASP A 72 1.12 -8.37 24.97
C ASP A 72 2.12 -8.60 23.81
N LEU A 73 3.29 -7.95 23.83
CA LEU A 73 4.37 -8.17 22.85
C LEU A 73 4.95 -9.59 22.92
N LEU A 74 5.17 -10.11 24.13
CA LEU A 74 5.64 -11.48 24.33
C LEU A 74 4.60 -12.50 23.84
N SER A 75 3.32 -12.26 24.11
CA SER A 75 2.22 -13.10 23.63
C SER A 75 2.16 -13.11 22.09
N LEU A 76 2.29 -11.94 21.47
CA LEU A 76 2.33 -11.82 20.01
C LEU A 76 3.51 -12.60 19.43
N ALA A 77 4.71 -12.41 19.99
CA ALA A 77 5.91 -13.14 19.56
C ALA A 77 5.74 -14.66 19.71
N ALA A 78 5.16 -15.13 20.82
CA ALA A 78 4.94 -16.55 21.08
C ALA A 78 3.90 -17.18 20.14
N SER A 79 2.90 -16.40 19.69
CA SER A 79 1.90 -16.85 18.71
C SER A 79 2.40 -16.87 17.26
N GLY A 80 3.52 -16.17 16.99
CA GLY A 80 4.10 -16.02 15.67
C GLY A 80 5.42 -16.76 15.49
N SER A 81 6.28 -16.21 14.65
CA SER A 81 7.64 -16.70 14.41
C SER A 81 8.61 -15.54 14.54
N PRO A 82 9.15 -15.27 15.75
CA PRO A 82 10.03 -14.14 15.97
C PRO A 82 11.36 -14.36 15.24
N ALA A 83 11.84 -13.31 14.57
CA ALA A 83 13.13 -13.30 13.88
C ALA A 83 14.01 -12.19 14.45
N ASN A 84 15.31 -12.45 14.58
CA ASN A 84 16.29 -11.43 14.93
C ASN A 84 16.97 -10.93 13.66
N LEU A 85 16.79 -9.65 13.34
CA LEU A 85 17.47 -8.98 12.25
C LEU A 85 18.48 -8.01 12.83
N VAL A 86 19.77 -8.30 12.62
CA VAL A 86 20.86 -7.44 13.08
C VAL A 86 21.36 -6.63 11.89
N PRO A 87 21.08 -5.31 11.81
CA PRO A 87 21.80 -4.47 10.88
C PRO A 87 23.29 -4.48 11.29
N ARG A 88 24.20 -4.70 10.34
CA ARG A 88 25.66 -4.80 10.55
C ARG A 88 26.31 -3.46 10.96
N THR A 89 25.55 -2.53 11.52
CA THR A 89 25.97 -1.15 11.79
C THR A 89 25.55 -0.72 13.18
N ALA A 90 26.53 -0.37 14.02
CA ALA A 90 26.29 0.30 15.28
C ALA A 90 26.03 1.80 15.01
N GLY A 91 25.02 2.38 15.67
CA GLY A 91 24.72 3.82 15.65
C GLY A 91 24.08 4.31 14.35
N THR A 92 22.76 4.21 14.24
CA THR A 92 21.96 4.85 13.20
C THR A 92 21.12 5.97 13.81
N CYS A 93 21.07 7.13 13.18
CA CYS A 93 20.13 8.18 13.58
C CYS A 93 18.70 7.69 13.34
N GLU A 94 17.75 8.16 14.14
CA GLU A 94 16.34 7.73 14.05
C GLU A 94 15.75 7.99 12.66
N ALA A 95 15.95 9.18 12.11
CA ALA A 95 15.48 9.55 10.78
C ALA A 95 16.11 8.69 9.67
N ASP A 96 17.37 8.26 9.83
CA ASP A 96 18.03 7.36 8.86
C ASP A 96 17.34 6.00 8.80
N ALA A 97 16.89 5.48 9.95
CA ALA A 97 16.20 4.20 10.02
C ALA A 97 14.85 4.26 9.29
N TRP A 98 14.08 5.32 9.51
CA TRP A 98 12.81 5.56 8.83
C TRP A 98 12.96 5.75 7.32
N LEU A 99 13.93 6.57 6.90
CA LEU A 99 14.19 6.77 5.48
C LEU A 99 14.71 5.48 4.81
N SER A 100 15.52 4.68 5.51
CA SER A 100 16.00 3.38 5.02
C SER A 100 14.87 2.38 4.84
N LEU A 101 13.87 2.39 5.73
CA LEU A 101 12.66 1.57 5.60
C LEU A 101 11.90 1.91 4.31
N GLY A 102 11.68 3.20 4.04
CA GLY A 102 11.01 3.65 2.82
C GLY A 102 11.83 3.43 1.54
N ALA A 103 13.15 3.44 1.64
CA ALA A 103 14.06 3.25 0.50
C ALA A 103 14.40 1.78 0.21
N GLY A 104 14.14 0.86 1.14
CA GLY A 104 14.53 -0.56 1.02
C GLY A 104 16.04 -0.80 1.07
N ALA A 105 16.84 0.23 1.34
CA ALA A 105 18.29 0.19 1.39
C ALA A 105 18.80 1.14 2.47
N ARG A 106 20.04 0.94 2.91
CA ARG A 106 20.68 1.83 3.88
C ARG A 106 20.76 3.24 3.29
N THR A 107 20.40 4.25 4.07
CA THR A 107 20.58 5.64 3.67
C THR A 107 20.82 6.58 4.87
N ARG A 108 20.94 7.87 4.62
CA ARG A 108 20.94 8.95 5.62
C ARG A 108 19.86 9.96 5.29
N ALA A 109 19.17 10.43 6.32
CA ALA A 109 18.18 11.51 6.23
C ALA A 109 18.80 12.90 6.43
N THR A 110 20.08 12.97 6.81
CA THR A 110 20.84 14.22 6.99
C THR A 110 22.24 14.08 6.40
N GLU A 111 22.89 15.22 6.13
CA GLU A 111 24.18 15.25 5.45
C GLU A 111 25.27 14.44 6.18
N PRO A 112 26.18 13.76 5.45
CA PRO A 112 27.29 13.05 6.05
C PRO A 112 28.13 13.92 7.00
N GLY A 113 28.36 13.42 8.22
CA GLY A 113 29.13 14.14 9.25
C GLY A 113 28.31 15.08 10.14
N SER A 114 27.03 15.28 9.83
CA SER A 114 26.10 16.02 10.69
C SER A 114 25.73 15.21 11.95
N PRO A 115 25.39 15.88 13.07
CA PRO A 115 24.80 15.20 14.22
C PRO A 115 23.42 14.64 13.87
N CYS A 116 22.99 13.61 14.61
CA CYS A 116 21.65 13.07 14.44
C CYS A 116 20.59 14.16 14.64
N SER A 117 19.83 14.40 13.59
CA SER A 117 18.73 15.35 13.56
C SER A 117 17.67 14.87 12.57
N TRP A 118 16.47 15.42 12.72
CA TRP A 118 15.40 15.18 11.77
C TRP A 118 15.51 16.15 10.59
N PRO A 119 15.27 15.68 9.35
CA PRO A 119 15.22 16.58 8.20
C PRO A 119 14.05 17.57 8.36
N SER A 120 14.23 18.80 7.89
CA SER A 120 13.19 19.83 7.87
C SER A 120 12.09 19.54 6.85
N GLY A 121 12.33 18.60 5.93
CA GLY A 121 11.36 18.18 4.92
C GLY A 121 11.93 17.09 4.00
N TRP A 122 11.07 16.57 3.13
CA TRP A 122 11.41 15.49 2.20
C TRP A 122 12.59 15.82 1.30
N ASP A 123 12.64 17.01 0.70
CA ASP A 123 13.70 17.39 -0.23
C ASP A 123 15.09 17.34 0.41
N GLN A 124 15.20 17.74 1.67
CA GLN A 124 16.45 17.63 2.43
C GLN A 124 16.83 16.18 2.65
N ALA A 125 15.87 15.33 3.05
CA ALA A 125 16.10 13.90 3.28
C ALA A 125 16.52 13.18 2.00
N ALA A 126 15.83 13.45 0.89
CA ALA A 126 16.12 12.88 -0.42
C ALA A 126 17.50 13.33 -0.94
N HIS A 127 17.85 14.62 -0.78
CA HIS A 127 19.17 15.12 -1.14
C HIS A 127 20.28 14.48 -0.31
N ALA A 128 20.14 14.45 1.01
CA ALA A 128 21.10 13.81 1.91
C ALA A 128 21.28 12.31 1.61
N SER A 129 20.20 11.61 1.24
CA SER A 129 20.26 10.22 0.79
C SER A 129 21.11 10.05 -0.47
N GLY A 130 20.98 10.98 -1.43
CA GLY A 130 21.78 10.97 -2.65
C GLY A 130 23.27 11.12 -2.35
N GLU A 131 23.61 12.06 -1.47
CA GLU A 131 24.99 12.34 -1.04
C GLU A 131 25.59 11.21 -0.18
N ALA A 132 24.77 10.39 0.47
CA ALA A 132 25.23 9.29 1.31
C ALA A 132 25.90 8.15 0.52
N GLY A 133 25.71 8.08 -0.81
CA GLY A 133 26.43 7.16 -1.69
C GLY A 133 26.04 5.68 -1.59
N TYR A 134 24.87 5.37 -0.99
CA TYR A 134 24.37 3.99 -0.86
C TYR A 134 23.51 3.53 -2.03
N ALA A 135 23.31 4.38 -3.06
CA ALA A 135 22.38 4.14 -4.16
C ALA A 135 20.96 3.75 -3.68
N ALA A 136 20.54 4.33 -2.55
CA ALA A 136 19.20 4.16 -2.02
C ALA A 136 18.20 4.97 -2.86
N GLU A 137 16.97 4.50 -2.92
CA GLU A 137 15.86 5.15 -3.64
C GLU A 137 14.79 5.60 -2.63
N PRO A 138 14.94 6.77 -1.98
CA PRO A 138 13.92 7.30 -1.08
C PRO A 138 12.53 7.29 -1.72
N GLY A 139 11.56 6.70 -1.02
CA GLY A 139 10.17 6.62 -1.44
C GLY A 139 9.82 5.40 -2.31
N ALA A 140 10.79 4.53 -2.61
CA ALA A 140 10.56 3.31 -3.40
C ALA A 140 9.43 2.42 -2.83
N LEU A 141 9.32 2.30 -1.51
CA LEU A 141 8.23 1.56 -0.87
C LEU A 141 6.86 2.18 -1.19
N ALA A 142 6.72 3.48 -1.00
CA ALA A 142 5.47 4.20 -1.25
C ALA A 142 5.08 4.18 -2.72
N ASP A 143 6.05 4.33 -3.63
CA ASP A 143 5.84 4.25 -5.06
C ASP A 143 5.40 2.86 -5.51
N ALA A 144 6.00 1.80 -4.94
CA ALA A 144 5.62 0.42 -5.23
C ALA A 144 4.19 0.12 -4.74
N LEU A 145 3.82 0.58 -3.55
CA LEU A 145 2.47 0.43 -3.00
C LEU A 145 1.45 1.19 -3.85
N SER A 146 1.74 2.44 -4.20
CA SER A 146 0.88 3.25 -5.07
C SER A 146 0.72 2.63 -6.46
N SER A 147 1.80 2.10 -7.05
CA SER A 147 1.77 1.43 -8.35
C SER A 147 0.96 0.13 -8.32
N ALA A 148 0.94 -0.55 -7.18
CA ALA A 148 0.10 -1.73 -6.93
C ALA A 148 -1.36 -1.39 -6.60
N GLY A 149 -1.72 -0.09 -6.52
CA GLY A 149 -3.05 0.37 -6.13
C GLY A 149 -3.37 0.11 -4.65
N LEU A 150 -2.34 -0.03 -3.81
CA LEU A 150 -2.49 -0.34 -2.39
C LEU A 150 -2.62 0.94 -1.55
N THR A 151 -3.47 0.86 -0.53
CA THR A 151 -3.66 1.95 0.42
C THR A 151 -2.60 1.94 1.51
N THR A 152 -2.14 3.12 1.91
CA THR A 152 -1.15 3.30 2.99
C THR A 152 -1.59 4.34 3.99
N ALA A 153 -1.32 4.09 5.26
CA ALA A 153 -1.54 5.05 6.34
C ALA A 153 -0.30 5.19 7.22
N ALA A 154 -0.04 6.41 7.68
CA ALA A 154 1.05 6.76 8.59
C ALA A 154 0.51 7.30 9.91
N VAL A 155 1.07 6.84 11.03
CA VAL A 155 0.86 7.45 12.34
C VAL A 155 2.20 7.97 12.83
N GLY A 156 2.31 9.28 12.98
CA GLY A 156 3.52 9.96 13.44
C GLY A 156 4.58 10.24 12.36
N PRO A 157 5.58 11.06 12.69
CA PRO A 157 6.49 11.68 11.71
C PRO A 157 7.45 10.70 11.03
N GLY A 158 7.88 9.65 11.72
CA GLY A 158 8.73 8.62 11.10
C GLY A 158 7.98 7.76 10.09
N ALA A 159 6.72 7.44 10.38
CA ALA A 159 5.86 6.74 9.43
C ALA A 159 5.59 7.60 8.19
N GLU A 160 5.37 8.91 8.37
CA GLU A 160 5.25 9.86 7.25
C GLU A 160 6.53 9.90 6.41
N LEU A 161 7.70 9.96 7.05
CA LEU A 161 8.98 9.94 6.35
C LEU A 161 9.20 8.65 5.55
N ALA A 162 8.81 7.49 6.09
CA ALA A 162 8.96 6.20 5.41
C ALA A 162 7.96 5.98 4.26
N LEU A 163 6.77 6.59 4.34
CA LEU A 163 5.69 6.42 3.36
C LEU A 163 5.52 7.63 2.41
N THR A 164 6.43 8.60 2.45
CA THR A 164 6.46 9.66 1.44
C THR A 164 7.01 9.10 0.12
N THR A 165 6.29 9.36 -0.98
CA THR A 165 6.70 8.93 -2.33
C THR A 165 7.99 9.59 -2.78
N SER A 166 8.65 9.06 -3.81
CA SER A 166 9.87 9.69 -4.37
C SER A 166 9.63 11.14 -4.82
N SER A 167 8.40 11.43 -5.26
CA SER A 167 7.94 12.78 -5.65
C SER A 167 7.68 13.74 -4.48
N GLY A 168 7.82 13.30 -3.23
CA GLY A 168 7.53 14.10 -2.05
C GLY A 168 6.05 14.15 -1.64
N LYS A 169 5.17 13.40 -2.30
CA LYS A 169 3.77 13.27 -1.88
C LYS A 169 3.67 12.49 -0.57
N SER A 170 3.14 13.15 0.46
CA SER A 170 2.89 12.58 1.78
C SER A 170 1.78 11.51 1.77
N PRO A 171 1.84 10.52 2.67
CA PRO A 171 0.78 9.53 2.84
C PRO A 171 -0.46 10.12 3.50
N HIS A 172 -1.54 9.34 3.58
CA HIS A 172 -2.62 9.65 4.52
C HIS A 172 -2.08 9.47 5.95
N SER A 173 -2.16 10.50 6.78
CA SER A 173 -1.63 10.46 8.14
C SER A 173 -2.63 10.89 9.21
N ALA A 174 -2.38 10.42 10.43
CA ALA A 174 -3.11 10.80 11.64
C ALA A 174 -2.17 10.86 12.86
N GLY A 175 -2.63 11.50 13.93
CA GLY A 175 -1.87 11.58 15.19
C GLY A 175 -1.91 10.29 16.00
N SER A 176 -2.89 9.41 15.74
CA SER A 176 -3.02 8.13 16.44
C SER A 176 -3.71 7.08 15.58
N LEU A 177 -3.53 5.79 15.94
CA LEU A 177 -4.25 4.67 15.33
C LEU A 177 -5.78 4.82 15.46
N THR A 178 -6.26 5.41 16.56
CA THR A 178 -7.68 5.64 16.79
C THR A 178 -8.28 6.69 15.86
N GLU A 179 -7.47 7.66 15.42
CA GLU A 179 -7.90 8.71 14.49
C GLU A 179 -7.95 8.24 13.04
N LEU A 180 -7.16 7.22 12.67
CA LEU A 180 -7.20 6.63 11.31
C LEU A 180 -8.55 5.97 10.99
N GLY A 181 -9.27 5.47 12.00
CA GLY A 181 -10.49 4.70 11.82
C GLY A 181 -10.21 3.30 11.26
N GLU A 182 -10.25 3.14 9.94
CA GLU A 182 -9.97 1.86 9.28
C GLU A 182 -8.49 1.71 8.95
N LEU A 183 -7.95 0.48 9.13
CA LEU A 183 -6.58 0.18 8.73
C LEU A 183 -6.46 0.14 7.20
N ALA A 184 -5.44 0.82 6.69
CA ALA A 184 -5.00 0.68 5.31
C ALA A 184 -4.38 -0.71 5.08
N GLU A 185 -4.15 -1.07 3.81
CA GLU A 185 -3.47 -2.32 3.48
C GLU A 185 -2.04 -2.39 4.05
N LEU A 186 -1.36 -1.24 4.14
CA LEU A 186 -0.18 -1.05 4.98
C LEU A 186 -0.36 0.16 5.90
N THR A 187 -0.33 -0.08 7.22
CA THR A 187 -0.26 0.99 8.22
C THR A 187 1.10 0.95 8.91
N ILE A 188 1.83 2.06 8.86
CA ILE A 188 3.09 2.22 9.62
C ILE A 188 2.83 3.15 10.80
N VAL A 189 3.29 2.74 11.98
CA VAL A 189 3.12 3.48 13.22
C VAL A 189 4.48 3.78 13.81
N ASP A 190 4.76 5.06 13.94
CA ASP A 190 5.86 5.58 14.70
C ASP A 190 5.47 5.66 16.18
N ALA A 191 5.79 4.61 16.94
CA ALA A 191 5.51 4.54 18.38
C ALA A 191 6.63 5.16 19.22
N THR A 192 7.50 5.99 18.62
CA THR A 192 8.57 6.69 19.33
C THR A 192 8.10 8.03 19.91
N ARG A 193 6.93 8.52 19.48
CA ARG A 193 6.38 9.84 19.83
C ARG A 193 4.89 9.80 20.13
#